data_AF-A0A396QE07-F1
#
_entry.id   AF-A0A396QE07-F1
#
_cell.length_a   1.000
_cell.length_b   1.000
_cell.length_c   1.000
_cell.angle_alpha   90.00
_cell.angle_beta   90.00
_cell.angle_gamma   90.00
#
_symmetry.space_group_name_H-M   'P 1'
#
loop_
_entity.id
_entity.type
_entity.pdbx_description
1 polymer ?
#
loop_
_entity_poly.entity_id
_entity_poly.type
_entity_poly.pdbx_seq_one_letter_code
_entity_poly.pdbx_strand_id
1 'polypeptide(L)'
;MRKMRLVLTAAAVLCALSGCAGKKEAPKDPAPAASEAKTENKDQKDEKEKPENEKLFTCLISEAPAGVPFTDLTWTGFERIADEYGADVKLIEALDKAEYSEQIRAMAEMGANPIYTMFDTINEVAVELAPEYPDTMFCLIDSSLDTKYDNVANVYVDSLEPAFVSGFVAAKTTESGTIGWIGSLDIPVINRFRDAYLAGANYGNPDVVVQTAYVGDDSDTVKAGEQTKIMVSQGADIIFQTANLAGLGVIQGCSDAGIKCIGVDEWQGDVDDCVFWSSLTDINGAVFDSFTAYKEGNFAAGKTNYGIETQSAIYDERDYDKLPDDVKSQLDELLEAVKSGSLDMESLLK
;
A
#
# COMPACT_ATOMS: atom_id res chain seq x y z
N MET A 1 -41.54 -30.76 6.25
CA MET A 1 -42.58 -30.68 7.31
C MET A 1 -42.01 -29.84 8.45
N ARG A 2 -42.21 -28.53 8.52
CA ARG A 2 -43.33 -27.75 9.10
C ARG A 2 -43.09 -26.31 8.57
N LYS A 3 -43.84 -25.80 7.60
CA LYS A 3 -45.00 -24.88 7.75
C LYS A 3 -44.85 -23.94 8.97
N MET A 4 -44.74 -22.61 8.87
CA MET A 4 -45.51 -21.57 8.13
C MET A 4 -45.95 -20.56 9.19
N ARG A 5 -45.68 -19.25 9.01
CA ARG A 5 -46.68 -18.16 9.14
C ARG A 5 -46.03 -16.78 9.00
N LEU A 6 -46.22 -16.25 7.80
CA LEU A 6 -46.22 -14.84 7.42
C LEU A 6 -47.54 -14.21 7.92
N VAL A 7 -47.51 -13.05 8.59
CA VAL A 7 -48.69 -12.16 8.70
C VAL A 7 -48.20 -10.71 8.61
N LEU A 8 -48.45 -10.11 7.45
CA LEU A 8 -48.47 -8.68 7.18
C LEU A 8 -49.64 -8.04 7.96
N THR A 9 -49.42 -6.89 8.59
CA THR A 9 -50.53 -5.96 8.88
C THR A 9 -50.05 -4.52 8.70
N ALA A 10 -50.49 -3.89 7.61
CA ALA A 10 -50.42 -2.45 7.41
C ALA A 10 -51.72 -1.83 7.94
N ALA A 11 -51.61 -0.74 8.70
CA ALA A 11 -52.73 0.13 9.04
C ALA A 11 -52.25 1.58 9.09
N ALA A 12 -52.73 2.38 8.14
CA ALA A 12 -52.59 3.83 8.11
C ALA A 12 -53.97 4.44 8.34
N VAL A 13 -54.14 5.36 9.30
CA VAL A 13 -55.28 6.30 9.38
C VAL A 13 -54.91 7.58 10.17
N LEU A 14 -55.02 8.71 9.46
CA LEU A 14 -55.44 10.10 9.78
C LEU A 14 -55.03 10.87 11.07
N CYS A 15 -54.39 12.03 10.78
CA CYS A 15 -54.71 13.42 11.18
C CYS A 15 -55.55 13.75 12.43
N ALA A 16 -54.98 14.62 13.28
CA ALA A 16 -55.71 15.72 13.92
C ALA A 16 -54.78 16.94 14.19
N LEU A 17 -55.22 18.12 13.73
CA LEU A 17 -54.65 19.45 13.97
C LEU A 17 -55.42 20.14 15.12
N SER A 18 -54.69 20.76 16.05
CA SER A 18 -55.10 21.90 16.91
C SER A 18 -53.92 22.16 17.87
N GLY A 19 -53.26 23.31 17.99
CA GLY A 19 -53.66 24.70 17.79
C GLY A 19 -53.66 25.40 19.16
N CYS A 20 -52.75 26.35 19.41
CA CYS A 20 -53.00 27.59 20.15
C CYS A 20 -51.75 28.49 20.22
N ALA A 21 -51.93 29.70 19.69
CA ALA A 21 -51.01 30.83 19.77
C ALA A 21 -51.27 31.67 21.04
N GLY A 22 -50.23 32.38 21.52
CA GLY A 22 -50.32 33.48 22.47
C GLY A 22 -49.31 34.57 22.11
N LYS A 23 -49.76 35.82 22.05
CA LYS A 23 -49.15 36.99 21.38
C LYS A 23 -48.95 38.15 22.37
N LYS A 24 -48.07 39.11 21.98
CA LYS A 24 -47.95 40.55 22.38
C LYS A 24 -46.90 40.86 23.47
N GLU A 25 -46.15 41.97 23.45
CA GLU A 25 -45.97 43.14 22.57
C GLU A 25 -44.71 43.91 23.06
N ALA A 26 -44.00 44.62 22.16
CA ALA A 26 -43.07 45.71 22.48
C ALA A 26 -43.82 47.06 22.61
N PRO A 27 -43.22 48.15 23.14
CA PRO A 27 -42.75 49.22 22.22
C PRO A 27 -41.63 50.20 22.69
N LYS A 28 -40.84 50.64 21.69
CA LYS A 28 -40.36 52.01 21.32
C LYS A 28 -39.30 52.82 22.13
N ASP A 29 -38.30 53.27 21.36
CA ASP A 29 -37.28 54.32 21.63
C ASP A 29 -37.84 55.76 21.80
N PRO A 30 -36.99 56.73 22.20
CA PRO A 30 -36.28 57.56 21.20
C PRO A 30 -34.82 57.96 21.56
N ALA A 31 -34.02 58.27 20.52
CA ALA A 31 -32.67 58.91 20.55
C ALA A 31 -32.77 60.46 20.68
N PRO A 32 -31.71 61.32 20.53
CA PRO A 32 -30.25 61.09 20.34
C PRO A 32 -29.30 62.04 21.14
N ALA A 33 -27.99 61.77 21.18
CA ALA A 33 -26.91 62.80 21.27
C ALA A 33 -25.52 62.20 20.95
N ALA A 34 -24.63 63.03 20.41
CA ALA A 34 -23.44 62.68 19.63
C ALA A 34 -22.11 62.69 20.41
N SER A 35 -21.10 62.10 19.74
CA SER A 35 -19.65 62.36 19.82
C SER A 35 -18.88 61.79 21.02
N GLU A 36 -18.02 60.79 20.77
CA GLU A 36 -16.57 61.02 20.64
C GLU A 36 -15.88 59.72 20.18
N ALA A 37 -15.03 59.87 19.16
CA ALA A 37 -14.23 58.80 18.59
C ALA A 37 -13.09 58.43 19.55
N LYS A 38 -12.93 57.13 19.82
CA LYS A 38 -11.66 56.55 20.27
C LYS A 38 -11.27 55.42 19.32
N THR A 39 -10.13 55.64 18.70
CA THR A 39 -9.34 54.73 17.88
C THR A 39 -8.89 53.56 18.74
N GLU A 40 -9.29 52.34 18.42
CA GLU A 40 -8.69 51.11 18.94
C GLU A 40 -8.43 50.13 17.81
N ASN A 41 -7.29 49.45 17.93
CA ASN A 41 -6.58 48.65 16.93
C ASN A 41 -7.45 47.57 16.29
N LYS A 42 -7.39 47.50 14.95
CA LYS A 42 -7.69 46.28 14.20
C LYS A 42 -6.40 45.44 14.13
N ASP A 43 -6.27 44.52 15.07
CA ASP A 43 -5.50 43.29 14.91
C ASP A 43 -6.26 42.18 15.64
N GLN A 44 -7.28 41.64 14.98
CA GLN A 44 -7.79 40.32 15.28
C GLN A 44 -7.60 39.50 14.01
N LYS A 45 -6.51 38.71 14.02
CA LYS A 45 -6.45 37.48 13.25
C LYS A 45 -7.61 36.62 13.74
N ASP A 46 -8.56 36.35 12.85
CA ASP A 46 -9.45 35.20 13.00
C ASP A 46 -8.58 33.95 12.99
N GLU A 47 -8.05 33.55 14.15
CA GLU A 47 -7.76 32.13 14.38
C GLU A 47 -9.10 31.42 14.35
N LYS A 48 -9.44 30.87 13.19
CA LYS A 48 -10.46 29.82 13.10
C LYS A 48 -10.09 28.77 14.13
N GLU A 49 -10.88 28.66 15.19
CA GLU A 49 -10.88 27.47 16.04
C GLU A 49 -10.98 26.24 15.12
N LYS A 50 -9.98 25.36 15.20
CA LYS A 50 -10.04 24.03 14.57
C LYS A 50 -11.33 23.38 15.06
N PRO A 51 -12.22 22.88 14.18
CA PRO A 51 -13.39 22.17 14.64
C PRO A 51 -12.92 20.98 15.47
N GLU A 52 -13.33 20.96 16.74
CA GLU A 52 -13.22 19.78 17.58
C GLU A 52 -14.03 18.66 16.94
N ASN A 53 -13.31 17.62 16.52
CA ASN A 53 -13.81 16.29 16.20
C ASN A 53 -14.55 16.13 14.86
N GLU A 54 -13.95 16.60 13.76
CA GLU A 54 -14.27 16.02 12.45
C GLU A 54 -13.73 14.58 12.44
N LYS A 55 -14.63 13.59 12.34
CA LYS A 55 -14.29 12.19 12.41
C LYS A 55 -13.34 11.86 11.26
N LEU A 56 -12.12 11.40 11.56
CA LEU A 56 -11.17 10.97 10.54
C LEU A 56 -11.82 9.84 9.74
N PHE A 57 -11.92 10.02 8.43
CA PHE A 57 -12.51 9.04 7.52
C PHE A 57 -11.61 8.93 6.30
N THR A 58 -11.17 7.71 5.97
CA THR A 58 -10.38 7.43 4.77
C THR A 58 -10.84 6.12 4.15
N CYS A 59 -10.39 5.83 2.92
CA CYS A 59 -10.75 4.61 2.22
C CYS A 59 -9.63 4.14 1.30
N LEU A 60 -9.64 2.83 1.06
CA LEU A 60 -8.97 2.17 -0.06
C LEU A 60 -10.02 1.79 -1.10
N ILE A 61 -9.85 2.24 -2.34
CA ILE A 61 -10.61 1.78 -3.50
C ILE A 61 -9.66 0.93 -4.36
N SER A 62 -9.93 -0.37 -4.44
CA SER A 62 -9.03 -1.36 -5.03
C SER A 62 -9.69 -2.06 -6.21
N GLU A 63 -8.93 -2.31 -7.27
CA GLU A 63 -9.34 -3.18 -8.38
C GLU A 63 -9.04 -4.68 -8.14
N ALA A 64 -8.36 -5.00 -7.05
CA ALA A 64 -8.21 -6.37 -6.54
C ALA A 64 -9.05 -6.58 -5.27
N PRO A 65 -9.78 -7.71 -5.15
CA PRO A 65 -10.61 -7.97 -3.98
C PRO A 65 -9.79 -8.31 -2.75
N ALA A 66 -10.41 -8.21 -1.58
CA ALA A 66 -9.90 -8.79 -0.34
C ALA A 66 -9.68 -10.31 -0.50
N GLY A 67 -8.68 -10.83 0.19
CA GLY A 67 -8.19 -12.21 0.03
C GLY A 67 -7.08 -12.36 -1.01
N VAL A 68 -6.75 -11.31 -1.77
CA VAL A 68 -5.53 -11.26 -2.58
C VAL A 68 -4.38 -10.78 -1.70
N PRO A 69 -3.24 -11.49 -1.62
CA PRO A 69 -2.13 -11.19 -0.71
C PRO A 69 -1.73 -9.71 -0.63
N PHE A 70 -1.47 -9.05 -1.77
CA PHE A 70 -1.05 -7.65 -1.78
C PHE A 70 -2.16 -6.68 -1.31
N THR A 71 -3.42 -7.02 -1.57
CA THR A 71 -4.57 -6.22 -1.09
C THR A 71 -4.73 -6.37 0.42
N ASP A 72 -4.62 -7.58 0.94
CA ASP A 72 -4.70 -7.84 2.37
C ASP A 72 -3.53 -7.18 3.10
N LEU A 73 -2.31 -7.28 2.57
CA LEU A 73 -1.14 -6.57 3.09
C LEU A 73 -1.40 -5.07 3.16
N THR A 74 -1.80 -4.45 2.05
CA THR A 74 -2.13 -3.02 2.01
C THR A 74 -3.21 -2.65 3.02
N TRP A 75 -4.24 -3.49 3.16
CA TRP A 75 -5.34 -3.27 4.10
C TRP A 75 -4.89 -3.27 5.57
N THR A 76 -3.87 -4.04 5.95
CA THR A 76 -3.31 -3.99 7.32
C THR A 76 -2.80 -2.59 7.71
N GLY A 77 -2.36 -1.78 6.74
CA GLY A 77 -2.00 -0.37 6.97
C GLY A 77 -3.21 0.49 7.36
N PHE A 78 -4.37 0.25 6.73
CA PHE A 78 -5.64 0.89 7.06
C PHE A 78 -6.19 0.43 8.42
N GLU A 79 -6.05 -0.85 8.75
CA GLU A 79 -6.40 -1.36 10.08
C GLU A 79 -5.58 -0.68 11.17
N ARG A 80 -4.27 -0.54 10.95
CA ARG A 80 -3.39 0.21 11.85
C ARG A 80 -3.78 1.69 11.97
N ILE A 81 -4.17 2.34 10.87
CA ILE A 81 -4.72 3.71 10.88
C ILE A 81 -5.98 3.79 11.74
N ALA A 82 -6.90 2.83 11.61
CA ALA A 82 -8.12 2.78 12.42
C ALA A 82 -7.80 2.61 13.91
N ASP A 83 -6.89 1.71 14.24
CA ASP A 83 -6.51 1.38 15.62
C ASP A 83 -5.75 2.54 16.30
N GLU A 84 -4.76 3.12 15.63
CA GLU A 84 -3.91 4.17 16.23
C GLU A 84 -4.55 5.56 16.21
N TYR A 85 -5.34 5.87 15.18
CA TYR A 85 -5.91 7.21 14.99
C TYR A 85 -7.41 7.30 15.23
N GLY A 86 -8.11 6.17 15.44
CA GLY A 86 -9.56 6.15 15.58
C GLY A 86 -10.29 6.58 14.30
N ALA A 87 -9.65 6.41 13.14
CA ALA A 87 -10.23 6.74 11.86
C ALA A 87 -11.26 5.68 11.43
N ASP A 88 -12.36 6.12 10.83
CA ASP A 88 -13.19 5.23 10.02
C ASP A 88 -12.41 4.89 8.75
N VAL A 89 -12.27 3.61 8.45
CA VAL A 89 -11.65 3.13 7.22
C VAL A 89 -12.65 2.30 6.42
N LYS A 90 -12.57 2.37 5.10
CA LYS A 90 -13.39 1.55 4.20
C LYS A 90 -12.55 0.94 3.08
N LEU A 91 -12.75 -0.35 2.84
CA LEU A 91 -12.33 -1.01 1.61
C LEU A 91 -13.51 -1.01 0.62
N ILE A 92 -13.27 -0.53 -0.58
CA ILE A 92 -14.18 -0.59 -1.72
C ILE A 92 -13.53 -1.47 -2.79
N GLU A 93 -14.13 -2.61 -3.08
CA GLU A 93 -13.72 -3.49 -4.17
C GLU A 93 -14.38 -3.02 -5.47
N ALA A 94 -13.68 -2.18 -6.23
CA ALA A 94 -14.12 -1.69 -7.52
C ALA A 94 -13.57 -2.62 -8.62
N LEU A 95 -14.27 -3.73 -8.88
CA LEU A 95 -13.78 -4.78 -9.79
C LEU A 95 -14.15 -4.53 -11.27
N ASP A 96 -15.04 -3.56 -11.54
CA ASP A 96 -15.38 -3.11 -12.89
C ASP A 96 -14.90 -1.67 -13.10
N LYS A 97 -14.12 -1.46 -14.16
CA LYS A 97 -13.60 -0.15 -14.58
C LYS A 97 -14.70 0.90 -14.74
N ALA A 98 -15.91 0.49 -15.10
CA ALA A 98 -17.05 1.39 -15.24
C ALA A 98 -17.49 2.03 -13.91
N GLU A 99 -17.15 1.42 -12.76
CA GLU A 99 -17.55 1.88 -11.43
C GLU A 99 -16.54 2.87 -10.81
N TYR A 100 -15.29 2.90 -11.30
CA TYR A 100 -14.18 3.62 -10.65
C TYR A 100 -14.51 5.09 -10.38
N SER A 101 -15.00 5.78 -11.41
CA SER A 101 -15.32 7.21 -11.32
C SER A 101 -16.46 7.48 -10.33
N GLU A 102 -17.47 6.61 -10.28
CA GLU A 102 -18.59 6.75 -9.34
C GLU A 102 -18.14 6.48 -7.89
N GLN A 103 -17.34 5.43 -7.66
CA GLN A 103 -16.85 5.08 -6.33
C GLN A 103 -15.94 6.18 -5.75
N ILE A 104 -15.03 6.73 -6.56
CA ILE A 104 -14.15 7.82 -6.14
C ILE A 104 -14.98 9.07 -5.77
N ARG A 105 -15.91 9.48 -6.62
CA ARG A 105 -16.80 10.62 -6.33
C ARG A 105 -17.63 10.39 -5.07
N ALA A 106 -18.19 9.18 -4.91
CA ALA A 106 -18.98 8.83 -3.73
C ALA A 106 -18.15 8.95 -2.44
N MET A 107 -16.90 8.44 -2.41
CA MET A 107 -16.05 8.58 -1.23
C MET A 107 -15.67 10.04 -0.94
N ALA A 108 -15.39 10.83 -1.98
CA ALA A 108 -15.11 12.26 -1.82
C ALA A 108 -16.33 13.03 -1.28
N GLU A 109 -17.53 12.77 -1.81
CA GLU A 109 -18.79 13.37 -1.34
C GLU A 109 -19.17 12.94 0.09
N MET A 110 -18.74 11.74 0.51
CA MET A 110 -18.89 11.25 1.88
C MET A 110 -17.84 11.82 2.84
N GLY A 111 -16.85 12.57 2.33
CA GLY A 111 -15.80 13.21 3.13
C GLY A 111 -14.61 12.31 3.47
N ALA A 112 -14.35 11.25 2.69
CA ALA A 112 -13.12 10.47 2.84
C ALA A 112 -11.92 11.35 2.46
N ASN A 113 -10.92 11.44 3.34
CA ASN A 113 -9.70 12.20 3.11
C ASN A 113 -8.54 11.64 3.97
N PRO A 114 -7.44 11.17 3.35
CA PRO A 114 -7.24 10.99 1.92
C PRO A 114 -8.12 9.89 1.32
N ILE A 115 -8.31 9.91 0.00
CA ILE A 115 -8.81 8.77 -0.77
C ILE A 115 -7.60 8.03 -1.34
N TYR A 116 -7.49 6.75 -1.02
CA TYR A 116 -6.48 5.89 -1.61
C TYR A 116 -7.09 5.08 -2.75
N THR A 117 -6.39 5.03 -3.87
CA THR A 117 -6.68 4.13 -5.00
C THR A 117 -5.48 3.22 -5.22
N MET A 118 -5.67 1.97 -5.64
CA MET A 118 -4.58 1.01 -5.81
C MET A 118 -4.57 0.37 -7.19
N PHE A 119 -3.38 0.38 -7.80
CA PHE A 119 -3.06 0.00 -9.18
C PHE A 119 -3.44 1.02 -10.26
N ASP A 120 -2.65 0.98 -11.34
CA ASP A 120 -2.59 2.05 -12.35
C ASP A 120 -3.94 2.40 -12.97
N THR A 121 -4.79 1.42 -13.29
CA THR A 121 -6.06 1.73 -13.98
C THR A 121 -6.95 2.65 -13.15
N ILE A 122 -7.11 2.38 -11.85
CA ILE A 122 -7.94 3.22 -10.98
C ILE A 122 -7.21 4.49 -10.54
N ASN A 123 -5.88 4.44 -10.44
CA ASN A 123 -5.05 5.60 -10.16
C ASN A 123 -5.15 6.66 -11.27
N GLU A 124 -5.19 6.26 -12.54
CA GLU A 124 -5.43 7.19 -13.67
C GLU A 124 -6.76 7.93 -13.51
N VAL A 125 -7.83 7.23 -13.14
CA VAL A 125 -9.15 7.83 -12.90
C VAL A 125 -9.11 8.79 -11.71
N ALA A 126 -8.41 8.46 -10.63
CA ALA A 126 -8.25 9.35 -9.48
C ALA A 126 -7.53 10.65 -9.87
N VAL A 127 -6.47 10.57 -10.68
CA VAL A 127 -5.75 11.74 -11.20
C VAL A 127 -6.64 12.62 -12.06
N GLU A 128 -7.50 12.03 -12.90
CA GLU A 128 -8.46 12.78 -13.72
C GLU A 128 -9.50 13.54 -12.87
N LEU A 129 -9.93 12.96 -11.76
CA LEU A 129 -10.94 13.52 -10.86
C LEU A 129 -10.37 14.48 -9.81
N ALA A 130 -9.07 14.42 -9.51
CA ALA A 130 -8.44 15.25 -8.49
C ALA A 130 -8.75 16.77 -8.59
N PRO A 131 -8.84 17.39 -9.79
CA PRO A 131 -9.21 18.80 -9.93
C PRO A 131 -10.67 19.12 -9.57
N GLU A 132 -11.56 18.13 -9.59
CA GLU A 132 -12.97 18.29 -9.17
C GLU A 132 -13.08 18.41 -7.63
N TYR A 133 -12.08 17.92 -6.88
CA TYR A 133 -12.07 17.85 -5.42
C TYR A 133 -10.77 18.44 -4.83
N PRO A 134 -10.53 19.76 -4.94
CA PRO A 134 -9.25 20.38 -4.55
C PRO A 134 -8.91 20.27 -3.05
N ASP A 135 -9.90 20.04 -2.20
CA ASP A 135 -9.72 19.87 -0.74
C ASP A 135 -9.55 18.39 -0.32
N THR A 136 -9.70 17.45 -1.26
CA THR A 136 -9.50 16.01 -1.03
C THR A 136 -8.12 15.60 -1.52
N MET A 137 -7.35 14.94 -0.65
CA MET A 137 -6.07 14.36 -1.02
C MET A 137 -6.28 12.99 -1.63
N PHE A 138 -5.61 12.72 -2.74
CA PHE A 138 -5.60 11.44 -3.44
C PHE A 138 -4.23 10.79 -3.30
N CYS A 139 -4.21 9.56 -2.80
CA CYS A 139 -3.00 8.77 -2.62
C CYS A 139 -3.02 7.55 -3.54
N LEU A 140 -2.13 7.52 -4.52
CA LEU A 140 -2.04 6.48 -5.54
C LEU A 140 -1.10 5.37 -5.05
N ILE A 141 -1.67 4.25 -4.60
CA ILE A 141 -0.93 3.08 -4.11
C ILE A 141 -0.40 2.28 -5.30
N ASP A 142 0.84 1.83 -5.18
CA ASP A 142 1.57 1.06 -6.18
C ASP A 142 1.57 1.76 -7.55
N SER A 143 1.91 3.05 -7.53
CA SER A 143 1.91 3.88 -8.74
C SER A 143 3.15 4.73 -8.84
N SER A 144 3.66 4.86 -10.06
CA SER A 144 4.73 5.80 -10.40
C SER A 144 4.23 6.92 -11.32
N LEU A 145 2.92 7.21 -11.32
CA LEU A 145 2.34 8.23 -12.19
C LEU A 145 2.83 9.63 -11.81
N ASP A 146 3.35 10.36 -12.80
CA ASP A 146 3.66 11.77 -12.65
C ASP A 146 2.36 12.58 -12.57
N THR A 147 2.24 13.41 -11.55
CA THR A 147 1.10 14.31 -11.35
C THR A 147 1.56 15.74 -11.20
N LYS A 148 0.74 16.68 -11.70
CA LYS A 148 0.93 18.13 -11.55
C LYS A 148 0.04 18.74 -10.47
N TYR A 149 -0.77 17.91 -9.80
CA TYR A 149 -1.79 18.36 -8.86
C TYR A 149 -1.27 18.32 -7.43
N ASP A 150 -1.45 19.41 -6.70
CA ASP A 150 -0.96 19.57 -5.33
C ASP A 150 -1.71 18.71 -4.30
N ASN A 151 -2.83 18.11 -4.70
CA ASN A 151 -3.65 17.21 -3.89
C ASN A 151 -3.51 15.73 -4.31
N VAL A 152 -2.46 15.37 -5.05
CA VAL A 152 -2.20 13.99 -5.48
C VAL A 152 -0.79 13.57 -5.09
N ALA A 153 -0.67 12.45 -4.37
CA ALA A 153 0.60 11.84 -3.98
C ALA A 153 0.65 10.37 -4.43
N ASN A 154 1.85 9.86 -4.70
CA ASN A 154 2.08 8.44 -4.89
C ASN A 154 2.56 7.80 -3.58
N VAL A 155 2.02 6.63 -3.27
CA VAL A 155 2.49 5.72 -2.23
C VAL A 155 3.09 4.51 -2.94
N TYR A 156 4.38 4.60 -3.24
CA TYR A 156 5.09 3.62 -4.05
C TYR A 156 6.22 3.01 -3.24
N VAL A 157 6.25 1.68 -3.16
CA VAL A 157 7.37 0.93 -2.60
C VAL A 157 8.07 0.23 -3.76
N ASP A 158 9.23 0.74 -4.12
CA ASP A 158 9.96 0.19 -5.26
C ASP A 158 10.57 -1.19 -4.94
N SER A 159 10.21 -2.19 -5.74
CA SER A 159 10.80 -3.54 -5.71
C SER A 159 12.33 -3.59 -5.84
N LEU A 160 12.98 -2.54 -6.38
CA LEU A 160 14.42 -2.53 -6.66
C LEU A 160 15.27 -2.89 -5.44
N GLU A 161 15.14 -2.13 -4.37
CA GLU A 161 16.00 -2.28 -3.19
C GLU A 161 15.83 -3.66 -2.52
N PRO A 162 14.60 -4.12 -2.17
CA PRO A 162 14.43 -5.41 -1.52
C PRO A 162 14.80 -6.59 -2.45
N ALA A 163 14.50 -6.52 -3.75
CA ALA A 163 14.85 -7.59 -4.68
C ALA A 163 16.36 -7.65 -4.99
N PHE A 164 17.02 -6.50 -5.10
CA PHE A 164 18.48 -6.43 -5.26
C PHE A 164 19.18 -7.04 -4.04
N VAL A 165 18.77 -6.64 -2.83
CA VAL A 165 19.31 -7.21 -1.59
C VAL A 165 19.06 -8.72 -1.53
N SER A 166 17.88 -9.18 -1.94
CA SER A 166 17.55 -10.61 -2.01
C SER A 166 18.46 -11.37 -2.98
N GLY A 167 18.78 -10.77 -4.13
CA GLY A 167 19.73 -11.33 -5.10
C GLY A 167 21.13 -11.45 -4.53
N PHE A 168 21.58 -10.40 -3.83
CA PHE A 168 22.86 -10.40 -3.13
C PHE A 168 22.93 -11.51 -2.08
N VAL A 169 21.93 -11.60 -1.21
CA VAL A 169 21.85 -12.63 -0.15
C VAL A 169 21.83 -14.03 -0.77
N ALA A 170 21.05 -14.28 -1.82
CA ALA A 170 21.03 -15.56 -2.52
C ALA A 170 22.41 -15.93 -3.09
N ALA A 171 23.07 -14.98 -3.76
CA ALA A 171 24.39 -15.19 -4.36
C ALA A 171 25.50 -15.44 -3.32
N LYS A 172 25.36 -14.88 -2.11
CA LYS A 172 26.30 -15.11 -1.00
C LYS A 172 26.05 -16.39 -0.21
N THR A 173 24.85 -16.96 -0.31
CA THR A 173 24.43 -18.10 0.53
C THR A 173 24.14 -19.38 -0.25
N THR A 174 24.15 -19.34 -1.59
CA THR A 174 24.06 -20.53 -2.45
C THR A 174 25.27 -21.45 -2.25
N GLU A 175 25.01 -22.76 -2.19
CA GLU A 175 26.01 -23.82 -2.13
C GLU A 175 26.30 -24.40 -3.52
N SER A 176 25.32 -24.37 -4.42
CA SER A 176 25.40 -24.88 -5.78
C SER A 176 26.03 -23.92 -6.78
N GLY A 177 25.97 -22.61 -6.49
CA GLY A 177 26.29 -21.54 -7.43
C GLY A 177 25.21 -21.31 -8.50
N THR A 178 24.05 -21.97 -8.39
CA THR A 178 22.89 -21.81 -9.26
C THR A 178 21.68 -21.42 -8.41
N ILE A 179 21.04 -20.31 -8.75
CA ILE A 179 19.85 -19.79 -8.08
C ILE A 179 18.74 -19.55 -9.10
N GLY A 180 17.50 -19.45 -8.63
CA GLY A 180 16.32 -19.27 -9.46
C GLY A 180 15.51 -18.03 -9.09
N TRP A 181 14.71 -17.57 -10.05
CA TRP A 181 13.66 -16.59 -9.87
C TRP A 181 12.40 -17.02 -10.63
N ILE A 182 11.25 -17.00 -9.97
CA ILE A 182 9.95 -17.36 -10.56
C ILE A 182 8.97 -16.21 -10.33
N GLY A 183 8.54 -15.55 -11.41
CA GLY A 183 7.52 -14.50 -11.38
C GLY A 183 6.14 -14.96 -11.87
N SER A 184 5.09 -14.21 -11.54
CA SER A 184 3.73 -14.50 -12.02
C SER A 184 3.59 -14.27 -13.53
N LEU A 185 3.76 -13.02 -13.99
CA LEU A 185 3.46 -12.58 -15.36
C LEU A 185 4.62 -11.78 -15.95
N ASP A 186 4.78 -11.82 -17.28
CA ASP A 186 5.74 -10.97 -18.00
C ASP A 186 5.16 -9.56 -18.19
N ILE A 187 5.23 -8.78 -17.12
CA ILE A 187 4.73 -7.39 -17.04
C ILE A 187 5.76 -6.51 -16.33
N PRO A 188 5.75 -5.18 -16.56
CA PRO A 188 6.81 -4.28 -16.06
C PRO A 188 7.11 -4.40 -14.55
N VAL A 189 6.09 -4.47 -13.70
CA VAL A 189 6.29 -4.54 -12.24
C VAL A 189 7.01 -5.83 -11.82
N ILE A 190 6.61 -6.98 -12.38
CA ILE A 190 7.24 -8.27 -12.10
C ILE A 190 8.65 -8.35 -12.71
N ASN A 191 8.85 -7.74 -13.87
CA ASN A 191 10.16 -7.67 -14.51
C ASN A 191 11.14 -6.82 -13.70
N ARG A 192 10.64 -5.80 -12.98
CA ARG A 192 11.49 -4.99 -12.10
C ARG A 192 12.06 -5.80 -10.94
N PHE A 193 11.27 -6.67 -10.32
CA PHE A 193 11.77 -7.64 -9.33
C PHE A 193 12.84 -8.56 -9.91
N ARG A 194 12.59 -9.13 -11.09
CA ARG A 194 13.56 -10.00 -11.79
C ARG A 194 14.87 -9.28 -12.01
N ASP A 195 14.82 -8.10 -12.64
CA ASP A 195 16.02 -7.39 -13.09
C ASP A 195 16.85 -6.91 -11.88
N ALA A 196 16.18 -6.47 -10.81
CA ALA A 196 16.82 -6.13 -9.54
C ALA A 196 17.48 -7.35 -8.88
N TYR A 197 16.80 -8.49 -8.80
CA TYR A 197 17.35 -9.74 -8.27
C TYR A 197 18.59 -10.20 -9.07
N LEU A 198 18.52 -10.14 -10.40
CA LEU A 198 19.63 -10.48 -11.29
C LEU A 198 20.82 -9.54 -11.07
N ALA A 199 20.58 -8.23 -10.93
CA ALA A 199 21.62 -7.24 -10.66
C ALA A 199 22.29 -7.47 -9.30
N GLY A 200 21.49 -7.70 -8.25
CA GLY A 200 21.98 -7.98 -6.90
C GLY A 200 22.76 -9.29 -6.81
N ALA A 201 22.29 -10.33 -7.48
CA ALA A 201 23.00 -11.61 -7.57
C ALA A 201 24.35 -11.47 -8.25
N ASN A 202 24.39 -10.78 -9.40
CA ASN A 202 25.62 -10.49 -10.11
C ASN A 202 26.58 -9.60 -9.30
N TYR A 203 26.06 -8.66 -8.51
CA TYR A 203 26.87 -7.83 -7.60
C TYR A 203 27.48 -8.66 -6.46
N GLY A 204 26.70 -9.57 -5.87
CA GLY A 204 27.17 -10.46 -4.79
C GLY A 204 28.18 -11.51 -5.26
N ASN A 205 27.94 -12.10 -6.43
CA ASN A 205 28.82 -13.09 -7.05
C ASN A 205 28.64 -13.07 -8.59
N PRO A 206 29.60 -12.56 -9.37
CA PRO A 206 29.47 -12.48 -10.83
C PRO A 206 29.50 -13.85 -11.53
N ASP A 207 29.91 -14.91 -10.84
CA ASP A 207 29.96 -16.28 -11.37
C ASP A 207 28.67 -17.07 -11.09
N VAL A 208 27.71 -16.51 -10.35
CA VAL A 208 26.43 -17.18 -10.04
C VAL A 208 25.58 -17.33 -11.29
N VAL A 209 24.97 -18.50 -11.46
CA VAL A 209 24.02 -18.75 -12.55
C VAL A 209 22.61 -18.47 -12.04
N VAL A 210 21.88 -17.59 -12.71
CA VAL A 210 20.48 -17.28 -12.38
C VAL A 210 19.54 -17.85 -13.43
N GLN A 211 18.64 -18.73 -13.01
CA GLN A 211 17.54 -19.23 -13.83
C GLN A 211 16.30 -18.35 -13.64
N THR A 212 15.55 -18.10 -14.72
CA THR A 212 14.32 -17.30 -14.66
C THR A 212 13.17 -18.03 -15.34
N ALA A 213 11.98 -17.95 -14.75
CA ALA A 213 10.76 -18.45 -15.36
C ALA A 213 9.55 -17.60 -14.96
N TYR A 214 8.52 -17.64 -15.80
CA TYR A 214 7.21 -17.10 -15.48
C TYR A 214 6.22 -18.24 -15.33
N VAL A 215 5.35 -18.14 -14.32
CA VAL A 215 4.19 -19.03 -14.19
C VAL A 215 3.21 -18.77 -15.34
N GLY A 216 3.00 -17.51 -15.72
CA GLY A 216 2.00 -17.07 -16.70
C GLY A 216 0.57 -16.98 -16.14
N ASP A 217 0.43 -17.11 -14.82
CA ASP A 217 -0.81 -16.97 -14.04
C ASP A 217 -0.39 -16.66 -12.60
N ASP A 218 -1.06 -15.72 -11.94
CA ASP A 218 -0.72 -15.26 -10.59
C ASP A 218 -1.40 -16.08 -9.48
N SER A 219 -2.19 -17.09 -9.85
CA SER A 219 -2.96 -17.97 -8.94
C SER A 219 -2.68 -19.47 -9.14
N ASP A 220 -2.04 -19.86 -10.24
CA ASP A 220 -1.75 -21.28 -10.56
C ASP A 220 -0.55 -21.83 -9.76
N THR A 221 -0.83 -22.20 -8.51
CA THR A 221 0.14 -22.85 -7.60
C THR A 221 0.69 -24.18 -8.14
N VAL A 222 -0.09 -24.91 -8.94
CA VAL A 222 0.35 -26.20 -9.50
C VAL A 222 1.46 -25.96 -10.52
N LYS A 223 1.21 -25.03 -11.45
CA LYS A 223 2.19 -24.66 -12.47
C LYS A 223 3.43 -24.01 -11.88
N ALA A 224 3.29 -23.21 -10.83
CA ALA A 224 4.41 -22.66 -10.08
C ALA A 224 5.30 -23.75 -9.49
N GLY A 225 4.71 -24.76 -8.83
CA GLY A 225 5.45 -25.92 -8.31
C GLY A 225 6.12 -26.76 -9.41
N GLU A 226 5.54 -26.84 -10.61
CA GLU A 226 6.19 -27.46 -11.77
C GLU A 226 7.42 -26.67 -12.26
N GLN A 227 7.36 -25.33 -12.30
CA GLN A 227 8.53 -24.49 -12.61
C GLN A 227 9.64 -24.67 -11.58
N THR A 228 9.29 -24.72 -10.29
CA THR A 228 10.25 -25.01 -9.22
C THR A 228 10.98 -26.33 -9.43
N LYS A 229 10.25 -27.41 -9.74
CA LYS A 229 10.85 -28.73 -10.02
C LYS A 229 11.81 -28.69 -11.20
N ILE A 230 11.50 -27.91 -12.24
CA ILE A 230 12.39 -27.72 -13.39
C ILE A 230 13.69 -27.06 -12.93
N MET A 231 13.62 -25.96 -12.17
CA MET A 231 14.81 -25.24 -11.70
C MET A 231 15.69 -26.08 -10.78
N VAL A 232 15.06 -26.79 -9.83
CA VAL A 232 15.75 -27.74 -8.94
C VAL A 232 16.46 -28.83 -9.75
N SER A 233 15.80 -29.39 -10.77
CA SER A 233 16.42 -30.41 -11.65
C SER A 233 17.62 -29.89 -12.45
N GLN A 234 17.71 -28.57 -12.62
CA GLN A 234 18.80 -27.86 -13.29
C GLN A 234 19.84 -27.31 -12.28
N GLY A 235 19.71 -27.65 -11.00
CA GLY A 235 20.72 -27.38 -9.98
C GLY A 235 20.46 -26.18 -9.09
N ALA A 236 19.30 -25.50 -9.20
CA ALA A 236 18.99 -24.39 -8.31
C ALA A 236 18.80 -24.86 -6.85
N ASP A 237 19.44 -24.18 -5.90
CA ASP A 237 19.32 -24.45 -4.46
C ASP A 237 18.70 -23.30 -3.64
N ILE A 238 18.45 -22.17 -4.30
CA ILE A 238 17.70 -21.03 -3.78
C ILE A 238 16.78 -20.53 -4.88
N ILE A 239 15.49 -20.34 -4.60
CA ILE A 239 14.54 -19.74 -5.56
C ILE A 239 13.82 -18.55 -4.92
N PHE A 240 13.85 -17.40 -5.60
CA PHE A 240 13.04 -16.23 -5.25
C PHE A 240 11.70 -16.26 -6.00
N GLN A 241 10.60 -16.18 -5.27
CA GLN A 241 9.25 -16.12 -5.85
C GLN A 241 8.71 -14.69 -5.84
N THR A 242 8.15 -14.23 -6.95
CA THR A 242 7.40 -12.96 -7.06
C THR A 242 6.10 -13.21 -7.82
N ALA A 243 5.31 -14.15 -7.31
CA ALA A 243 4.23 -14.78 -8.07
C ALA A 243 2.86 -14.72 -7.38
N ASN A 244 2.64 -13.78 -6.45
CA ASN A 244 1.37 -13.62 -5.73
C ASN A 244 0.87 -14.96 -5.16
N LEU A 245 -0.41 -15.34 -5.34
CA LEU A 245 -0.95 -16.62 -4.87
C LEU A 245 -0.22 -17.84 -5.45
N ALA A 246 0.22 -17.80 -6.70
CA ALA A 246 1.00 -18.86 -7.30
C ALA A 246 2.35 -19.09 -6.58
N GLY A 247 2.89 -18.06 -5.91
CA GLY A 247 4.10 -18.11 -5.10
C GLY A 247 4.08 -19.17 -4.00
N LEU A 248 2.89 -19.49 -3.45
CA LEU A 248 2.72 -20.59 -2.48
C LEU A 248 3.11 -21.95 -3.07
N GLY A 249 2.90 -22.14 -4.38
CA GLY A 249 3.36 -23.32 -5.10
C GLY A 249 4.88 -23.39 -5.26
N VAL A 250 5.55 -22.23 -5.37
CA VAL A 250 7.01 -22.15 -5.38
C VAL A 250 7.58 -22.53 -4.02
N ILE A 251 7.04 -21.96 -2.95
CA ILE A 251 7.42 -22.24 -1.56
C ILE A 251 7.25 -23.74 -1.28
N GLN A 252 6.08 -24.31 -1.58
CA GLN A 252 5.85 -25.75 -1.40
C GLN A 252 6.83 -26.60 -2.22
N GLY A 253 7.10 -26.20 -3.47
CA GLY A 253 8.07 -26.91 -4.31
C GLY A 253 9.50 -26.89 -3.75
N CYS A 254 9.91 -25.78 -3.12
CA CYS A 254 11.21 -25.67 -2.45
C CYS A 254 11.27 -26.55 -1.21
N SER A 255 10.21 -26.52 -0.38
CA SER A 255 10.04 -27.36 0.80
C SER A 255 10.12 -28.85 0.45
N ASP A 256 9.36 -29.29 -0.57
CA ASP A 256 9.35 -30.67 -1.08
C ASP A 256 10.75 -31.12 -1.57
N ALA A 257 11.52 -30.20 -2.14
CA ALA A 257 12.87 -30.45 -2.65
C ALA A 257 13.96 -30.32 -1.56
N GLY A 258 13.63 -29.79 -0.38
CA GLY A 258 14.59 -29.49 0.68
C GLY A 258 15.58 -28.38 0.32
N ILE A 259 15.17 -27.41 -0.51
CA ILE A 259 15.98 -26.24 -0.88
C ILE A 259 15.40 -24.97 -0.25
N LYS A 260 16.18 -23.88 -0.30
CA LYS A 260 15.79 -22.59 0.27
C LYS A 260 14.87 -21.81 -0.67
N CYS A 261 13.94 -21.05 -0.10
CA CYS A 261 13.07 -20.13 -0.82
C CYS A 261 13.28 -18.70 -0.31
N ILE A 262 13.13 -17.72 -1.20
CA ILE A 262 12.98 -16.31 -0.85
C ILE A 262 11.53 -15.90 -1.09
N GLY A 263 10.88 -15.36 -0.06
CA GLY A 263 9.53 -14.83 -0.11
C GLY A 263 9.46 -13.39 -0.63
N VAL A 264 8.24 -12.85 -0.78
CA VAL A 264 7.99 -11.49 -1.27
C VAL A 264 6.83 -10.83 -0.54
N ASP A 265 6.76 -9.51 -0.64
CA ASP A 265 5.73 -8.62 -0.11
C ASP A 265 5.75 -8.54 1.42
N GLU A 266 5.40 -9.64 2.08
CA GLU A 266 5.41 -9.78 3.54
C GLU A 266 6.48 -10.79 3.99
N TRP A 267 6.66 -10.90 5.31
CA TRP A 267 7.54 -11.93 5.85
C TRP A 267 6.85 -13.28 5.74
N GLN A 268 7.35 -14.15 4.86
CA GLN A 268 6.77 -15.47 4.58
C GLN A 268 7.48 -16.62 5.32
N GLY A 269 8.32 -16.30 6.32
CA GLY A 269 9.00 -17.29 7.14
C GLY A 269 8.07 -18.12 8.05
N ASP A 270 6.79 -17.75 8.16
CA ASP A 270 5.74 -18.53 8.83
C ASP A 270 4.90 -19.39 7.88
N VAL A 271 5.06 -19.23 6.56
CA VAL A 271 4.43 -20.08 5.55
C VAL A 271 5.09 -21.46 5.55
N ASP A 272 6.42 -21.50 5.51
CA ASP A 272 7.22 -22.72 5.57
C ASP A 272 8.66 -22.39 6.00
N ASP A 273 9.29 -23.28 6.77
CA ASP A 273 10.67 -23.12 7.26
C ASP A 273 11.71 -23.00 6.13
N CYS A 274 11.38 -23.43 4.90
CA CYS A 274 12.26 -23.27 3.74
C CYS A 274 12.43 -21.80 3.31
N VAL A 275 11.51 -20.91 3.70
CA VAL A 275 11.64 -19.47 3.48
C VAL A 275 12.63 -18.89 4.49
N PHE A 276 13.87 -18.67 4.05
CA PHE A 276 14.96 -18.19 4.90
C PHE A 276 15.17 -16.66 4.82
N TRP A 277 14.56 -16.02 3.82
CA TRP A 277 14.63 -14.59 3.55
C TRP A 277 13.32 -14.15 2.88
N SER A 278 12.90 -12.90 3.10
CA SER A 278 11.75 -12.30 2.41
C SER A 278 12.12 -10.93 1.86
N SER A 279 11.86 -10.71 0.58
CA SER A 279 11.96 -9.42 -0.11
C SER A 279 10.74 -8.57 0.23
N LEU A 280 10.81 -7.74 1.27
CA LEU A 280 9.64 -7.02 1.76
C LEU A 280 9.25 -5.84 0.86
N THR A 281 7.95 -5.72 0.64
CA THR A 281 7.30 -4.55 0.02
C THR A 281 6.40 -3.94 1.09
N ASP A 282 6.98 -3.09 1.94
CA ASP A 282 6.36 -2.46 3.12
C ASP A 282 5.28 -1.41 2.76
N ILE A 283 4.28 -1.83 1.98
CA ILE A 283 3.21 -0.98 1.48
C ILE A 283 2.24 -0.60 2.59
N ASN A 284 2.06 -1.47 3.59
CA ASN A 284 1.27 -1.18 4.77
C ASN A 284 1.92 -0.09 5.65
N GLY A 285 3.25 -0.13 5.83
CA GLY A 285 4.01 0.94 6.46
C GLY A 285 3.91 2.24 5.65
N ALA A 286 4.10 2.17 4.34
CA ALA A 286 4.00 3.34 3.45
C ALA A 286 2.61 4.01 3.48
N VAL A 287 1.53 3.22 3.51
CA VAL A 287 0.16 3.74 3.67
C VAL A 287 -0.01 4.42 5.03
N PHE A 288 0.45 3.78 6.11
CA PHE A 288 0.37 4.34 7.45
C PHE A 288 1.14 5.66 7.55
N ASP A 289 2.37 5.72 7.03
CA ASP A 289 3.22 6.90 7.05
C ASP A 289 2.64 8.02 6.19
N SER A 290 2.10 7.69 5.01
CA SER A 290 1.37 8.64 4.15
C SER A 290 0.18 9.26 4.89
N PHE A 291 -0.63 8.45 5.58
CA PHE A 291 -1.77 8.94 6.35
C PHE A 291 -1.33 9.79 7.55
N THR A 292 -0.26 9.39 8.22
CA THR A 292 0.36 10.14 9.32
C THR A 292 0.81 11.52 8.85
N ALA A 293 1.52 11.59 7.72
CA ALA A 293 1.94 12.84 7.11
C ALA A 293 0.74 13.74 6.78
N TYR A 294 -0.34 13.19 6.23
CA TYR A 294 -1.58 13.94 6.00
C TYR A 294 -2.16 14.50 7.30
N LYS A 295 -2.34 13.66 8.33
CA LYS A 295 -2.92 14.03 9.63
C LYS A 295 -2.12 15.15 10.32
N GLU A 296 -0.80 15.13 10.17
CA GLU A 296 0.12 16.11 10.73
C GLU A 296 0.23 17.41 9.90
N GLY A 297 -0.41 17.47 8.73
CA GLY A 297 -0.34 18.62 7.82
C GLY A 297 0.94 18.67 6.98
N ASN A 298 1.63 17.54 6.85
CA ASN A 298 2.87 17.34 6.10
C ASN A 298 2.64 16.58 4.77
N PHE A 299 1.41 16.57 4.24
CA PHE A 299 1.12 15.95 2.95
C PHE A 299 2.03 16.51 1.85
N ALA A 300 2.68 15.61 1.11
CA ALA A 300 3.58 15.95 0.02
C ALA A 300 3.03 15.40 -1.30
N ALA A 301 2.70 16.29 -2.22
CA ALA A 301 2.27 15.93 -3.56
C ALA A 301 3.42 15.35 -4.40
N GLY A 302 3.06 14.61 -5.44
CA GLY A 302 4.03 14.00 -6.37
C GLY A 302 4.50 12.63 -5.90
N LYS A 303 5.73 12.26 -6.27
CA LYS A 303 6.27 10.91 -6.03
C LYS A 303 7.03 10.86 -4.71
N THR A 304 6.60 9.96 -3.82
CA THR A 304 7.43 9.48 -2.71
C THR A 304 7.72 8.01 -2.95
N ASN A 305 9.01 7.65 -2.98
CA ASN A 305 9.43 6.27 -3.02
C ASN A 305 9.78 5.84 -1.59
N TYR A 306 9.09 4.81 -1.10
CA TYR A 306 9.29 4.22 0.21
C TYR A 306 10.32 3.09 0.08
N GLY A 307 11.40 3.19 0.85
CA GLY A 307 12.57 2.32 0.79
C GLY A 307 13.56 2.61 1.93
N ILE A 308 14.82 2.29 1.74
CA ILE A 308 15.92 2.45 2.72
C ILE A 308 16.01 3.89 3.22
N GLU A 309 15.89 4.87 2.32
CA GLU A 309 15.94 6.31 2.67
C GLU A 309 14.79 6.74 3.60
N THR A 310 13.60 6.14 3.42
CA THR A 310 12.44 6.38 4.27
C THR A 310 12.36 5.42 5.45
N GLN A 311 13.38 4.56 5.64
CA GLN A 311 13.42 3.52 6.68
C GLN A 311 12.32 2.47 6.54
N SER A 312 11.78 2.28 5.34
CA SER A 312 10.84 1.19 5.06
C SER A 312 11.56 -0.14 5.15
N ALA A 313 10.86 -1.15 5.70
CA ALA A 313 11.45 -2.47 5.84
C ALA A 313 11.61 -3.12 4.46
N ILE A 314 12.85 -3.51 4.12
CA ILE A 314 13.16 -4.23 2.88
C ILE A 314 13.48 -5.71 3.10
N TYR A 315 13.64 -6.11 4.36
CA TYR A 315 13.78 -7.48 4.85
C TYR A 315 13.34 -7.56 6.32
N ASP A 316 13.15 -8.77 6.83
CA ASP A 316 12.79 -9.00 8.23
C ASP A 316 14.02 -9.32 9.09
N GLU A 317 14.11 -8.72 10.28
CA GLU A 317 15.21 -8.95 11.23
C GLU A 317 15.35 -10.44 11.63
N ARG A 318 14.23 -11.19 11.66
CA ARG A 318 14.25 -12.64 11.95
C ARG A 318 15.01 -13.43 10.89
N ASP A 319 15.03 -12.95 9.65
CA ASP A 319 15.74 -13.57 8.54
C ASP A 319 17.21 -13.11 8.55
N TYR A 320 17.45 -11.82 8.77
CA TYR A 320 18.79 -11.27 8.98
C TYR A 320 19.55 -12.01 10.08
N ASP A 321 18.93 -12.22 11.23
CA ASP A 321 19.54 -12.88 12.38
C ASP A 321 20.04 -14.30 12.09
N LYS A 322 19.44 -14.99 11.12
CA LYS A 322 19.80 -16.36 10.71
C LYS A 322 20.97 -16.40 9.72
N LEU A 323 21.39 -15.26 9.15
CA LEU A 323 22.49 -15.20 8.20
C LEU A 323 23.85 -15.47 8.87
N PRO A 324 24.81 -16.08 8.16
CA PRO A 324 26.21 -16.16 8.60
C PRO A 324 26.82 -14.77 8.86
N ASP A 325 27.72 -14.65 9.84
CA ASP A 325 28.30 -13.37 10.27
C ASP A 325 29.05 -12.63 9.14
N ASP A 326 29.71 -13.38 8.24
CA ASP A 326 30.39 -12.80 7.08
C ASP A 326 29.40 -12.24 6.06
N VAL A 327 28.26 -12.92 5.85
CA VAL A 327 27.19 -12.44 4.98
C VAL A 327 26.52 -11.20 5.60
N LYS A 328 26.26 -11.19 6.92
CA LYS A 328 25.74 -10.01 7.63
C LYS A 328 26.64 -8.79 7.45
N SER A 329 27.95 -8.96 7.69
CA SER A 329 28.92 -7.88 7.54
C SER A 329 28.92 -7.29 6.12
N GLN A 330 28.86 -8.16 5.11
CA GLN A 330 28.81 -7.73 3.70
C GLN A 330 27.47 -7.08 3.33
N LEU A 331 26.37 -7.56 3.90
CA LEU A 331 25.05 -6.97 3.72
C LEU A 331 24.98 -5.56 4.35
N ASP A 332 25.49 -5.39 5.56
CA ASP A 332 25.56 -4.08 6.22
C ASP A 332 26.36 -3.06 5.39
N GLU A 333 27.49 -3.50 4.81
CA GLU A 333 28.28 -2.67 3.89
C GLU A 333 27.48 -2.28 2.63
N LEU A 334 26.71 -3.21 2.05
CA LEU A 334 25.84 -2.93 0.91
C LEU A 334 24.74 -1.92 1.27
N LEU A 335 24.06 -2.12 2.41
CA LEU A 335 22.98 -1.24 2.86
C LEU A 335 23.48 0.19 3.12
N GLU A 336 24.65 0.34 3.74
CA GLU A 336 25.28 1.64 3.93
C GLU A 336 25.72 2.27 2.61
N ALA A 337 26.18 1.47 1.65
CA ALA A 337 26.54 1.97 0.32
C ALA A 337 25.32 2.52 -0.44
N VAL A 338 24.18 1.84 -0.35
CA VAL A 338 22.90 2.31 -0.91
C VAL A 338 22.44 3.59 -0.22
N LYS A 339 22.38 3.58 1.11
CA LYS A 339 21.95 4.73 1.93
C LYS A 339 22.82 5.98 1.76
N SER A 340 24.12 5.79 1.56
CA SER A 340 25.05 6.90 1.31
C SER A 340 24.98 7.43 -0.14
N GLY A 341 24.26 6.74 -1.04
CA GLY A 341 24.24 7.01 -2.47
C GLY A 341 25.57 6.68 -3.17
N SER A 342 26.47 5.94 -2.51
CA SER A 342 27.74 5.51 -3.13
C SER A 342 27.54 4.32 -4.07
N LEU A 343 26.42 3.62 -3.96
CA LEU A 343 25.95 2.61 -4.91
C LEU A 343 24.64 3.08 -5.58
N ASP A 344 24.69 3.28 -6.89
CA ASP A 344 23.49 3.50 -7.71
C ASP A 344 22.99 2.15 -8.25
N MET A 345 21.99 1.56 -7.59
CA MET A 345 21.42 0.27 -7.99
C MET A 345 20.70 0.33 -9.33
N GLU A 346 20.09 1.46 -9.69
CA GLU A 346 19.38 1.60 -10.98
C GLU A 346 20.37 1.46 -12.14
N SER A 347 21.61 1.96 -11.98
CA SER A 347 22.68 1.82 -12.96
C SER A 347 23.16 0.38 -13.19
N LEU A 348 22.79 -0.55 -12.30
CA LEU A 348 23.17 -1.97 -12.36
C LEU A 348 22.11 -2.86 -13.02
N LEU A 349 20.91 -2.33 -13.26
CA LEU A 349 19.88 -3.02 -14.04
C LEU A 349 20.36 -3.18 -15.50
N LYS A 350 20.05 -4.32 -16.12
CA LYS A 350 20.53 -4.68 -17.47
C LYS A 350 19.43 -4.68 -18.51
#